data_AF-A0A962HQU1-F1
#
_entry.id   AF-A0A962HQU1-F1
#
_cell.length_a   1.000
_cell.length_b   1.000
_cell.length_c   1.000
_cell.angle_alpha   90.00
_cell.angle_beta   90.00
_cell.angle_gamma   90.00
#
_symmetry.space_group_name_H-M   'P 1'
#
loop_
_entity.id
_entity.type
_entity.pdbx_description
1 polymer ?
#
loop_
_entity_poly.entity_id
_entity_poly.type
_entity_poly.pdbx_seq_one_letter_code
_entity_poly.pdbx_strand_id
1 'polypeptide(L)'
;MAANAPGRPARPRRTITLTLVLIILLSVISFFTSYKGLLILNTENDQSLTPFQIGFAAFMVFTIQTTMVVTLLFSIQGYRILTRILALFVYLVAMLFSVFFSYGWWYEVFRAESYAQEVYKDGIESIRRDASTYAYAFAHVREVSDELSKYSRARAREENLYGGTCDEKSAPGRGALNYLRAQEASLFENMAGDMGALEQQVNTRITDLNRLLDNLDLSEEGAVARRERELNDIVVQIGNYKTGSGITRIRTELDAHKGDKRRFLESVNPKTEEKTVVSCTDTEITHKIDALLAALDDLPEPRAVTLFDQNNNRTVLQRAWEVLSSLLTLEGLRHPGEQLSRLRLSSTDYIPLVAGGLIDLFILILGFIDGLEYGRRYTGRRYSEADARELALFQHQGGGSNDQLRLLQPYLYQGWRNYYLIVPAAQAVQSDTERQLLRLMAWLEAHQKVRSFATGVPFERLPAVMQEFFTMDTELNQWRQLWHFDIYRINPKTWRELVISHARQPD
;
A
#
# COMPACT_ATOMS: atom_id res chain seq x y z
N MET A 1 79.34 -1.12 -10.30
CA MET A 1 78.40 -2.14 -9.79
C MET A 1 77.69 -1.55 -8.57
N ALA A 2 76.47 -1.03 -8.77
CA ALA A 2 75.62 -0.55 -7.68
C ALA A 2 74.27 -1.26 -7.83
N ALA A 3 73.92 -2.07 -6.82
CA ALA A 3 72.72 -2.89 -6.82
C ALA A 3 71.47 -2.02 -6.65
N ASN A 4 70.49 -2.24 -7.53
CA ASN A 4 69.18 -1.60 -7.49
C ASN A 4 68.43 -1.95 -6.20
N ALA A 5 68.00 -0.92 -5.47
CA ALA A 5 67.07 -1.06 -4.36
C ALA A 5 65.67 -1.47 -4.87
N PRO A 6 64.96 -2.39 -4.19
CA PRO A 6 63.62 -2.78 -4.60
C PRO A 6 62.63 -1.62 -4.40
N GLY A 7 61.92 -1.27 -5.47
CA GLY A 7 60.91 -0.23 -5.49
C GLY A 7 59.80 -0.47 -4.47
N ARG A 8 59.49 0.56 -3.66
CA ARG A 8 58.34 0.54 -2.76
C ARG A 8 57.04 0.38 -3.58
N PRO A 9 56.14 -0.55 -3.25
CA PRO A 9 54.87 -0.68 -3.97
C PRO A 9 54.04 0.58 -3.78
N ALA A 10 53.55 1.14 -4.90
CA ALA A 10 52.69 2.31 -4.94
C ALA A 10 51.43 2.07 -4.10
N ARG A 11 51.13 2.97 -3.16
CA ARG A 11 49.86 2.94 -2.41
C ARG A 11 48.70 3.14 -3.39
N PRO A 12 47.70 2.25 -3.44
CA PRO A 12 46.55 2.44 -4.31
C PRO A 12 45.77 3.68 -3.86
N ARG A 13 45.60 4.65 -4.77
CA ARG A 13 44.68 5.78 -4.60
C ARG A 13 43.27 5.23 -4.42
N ARG A 14 42.62 5.56 -3.30
CA ARG A 14 41.20 5.28 -3.05
C ARG A 14 40.36 6.14 -4.02
N THR A 15 40.02 5.60 -5.17
CA THR A 15 38.91 6.12 -5.96
C THR A 15 37.62 5.72 -5.25
N ILE A 16 36.85 6.70 -4.79
CA ILE A 16 35.47 6.47 -4.35
C ILE A 16 34.75 5.91 -5.57
N THR A 17 34.28 4.67 -5.48
CA THR A 17 33.59 4.00 -6.59
C THR A 17 32.25 4.69 -6.83
N LEU A 18 31.92 4.94 -8.10
CA LEU A 18 30.65 5.54 -8.55
C LEU A 18 29.43 4.82 -7.95
N THR A 19 29.56 3.52 -7.65
CA THR A 19 28.57 2.70 -6.93
C THR A 19 28.21 3.26 -5.55
N LEU A 20 29.20 3.72 -4.78
CA LEU A 20 28.98 4.23 -3.43
C LEU A 20 28.25 5.57 -3.44
N VAL A 21 28.55 6.44 -4.42
CA VAL A 21 27.84 7.70 -4.63
C VAL A 21 26.37 7.44 -4.98
N LEU A 22 26.11 6.47 -5.87
CA LEU A 22 24.75 6.09 -6.28
C LEU A 22 23.94 5.51 -5.11
N ILE A 23 24.55 4.67 -4.26
CA ILE A 23 23.89 4.12 -3.07
C ILE A 23 23.51 5.22 -2.08
N ILE A 24 24.39 6.20 -1.86
CA ILE A 24 24.09 7.35 -0.99
C ILE A 24 22.95 8.17 -1.57
N LEU A 25 22.99 8.48 -2.87
CA LEU A 25 21.96 9.25 -3.55
C LEU A 25 20.59 8.55 -3.46
N LEU A 26 20.51 7.27 -3.80
CA LEU A 26 19.29 6.48 -3.73
C LEU A 26 18.77 6.36 -2.29
N SER A 27 19.67 6.22 -1.30
CA SER A 27 19.27 6.22 0.11
C SER A 27 18.69 7.55 0.57
N VAL A 28 19.22 8.68 0.09
CA VAL A 28 18.67 10.02 0.41
C VAL A 28 17.30 10.20 -0.23
N ILE A 29 17.13 9.77 -1.48
CA ILE A 29 15.83 9.80 -2.18
C ILE A 29 14.82 8.93 -1.43
N SER A 30 15.16 7.67 -1.17
CA SER A 30 14.32 6.72 -0.41
C SER A 30 13.93 7.29 0.96
N PHE A 31 14.89 7.86 1.71
CA PHE A 31 14.61 8.52 2.97
C PHE A 31 13.62 9.70 2.82
N PHE A 32 13.84 10.58 1.84
CA PHE A 32 13.00 11.75 1.62
C PHE A 32 11.57 11.36 1.24
N THR A 33 11.41 10.41 0.31
CA THR A 33 10.08 9.93 -0.12
C THR A 33 9.35 9.22 1.00
N SER A 34 10.03 8.39 1.78
CA SER A 34 9.43 7.66 2.90
C SER A 34 9.11 8.59 4.08
N TYR A 35 9.96 9.60 4.34
CA TYR A 35 9.70 10.62 5.36
C TYR A 35 8.48 11.48 5.02
N LYS A 36 8.45 12.03 3.79
CA LYS A 36 7.30 12.83 3.35
C LYS A 36 6.03 12.01 3.32
N GLY A 37 6.10 10.78 2.83
CA GLY A 37 4.99 9.84 2.85
C GLY A 37 4.45 9.61 4.25
N LEU A 38 5.31 9.31 5.23
CA LEU A 38 4.90 9.12 6.62
C LEU A 38 4.27 10.38 7.24
N LEU A 39 4.71 11.58 6.85
CA LEU A 39 4.11 12.83 7.31
C LEU A 39 2.69 13.00 6.77
N ILE A 40 2.48 12.76 5.47
CA ILE A 40 1.16 12.85 4.82
C ILE A 40 0.17 11.89 5.48
N LEU A 41 0.65 10.69 5.84
CA LEU A 41 -0.16 9.68 6.53
C LEU A 41 -0.50 10.07 7.99
N ASN A 42 0.29 10.90 8.65
CA ASN A 42 0.05 11.33 10.04
C ASN A 42 -0.74 12.65 10.15
N THR A 43 -0.90 13.40 9.07
CA THR A 43 -1.77 14.58 9.03
C THR A 43 -3.24 14.15 8.93
N GLU A 44 -3.89 13.96 10.09
CA GLU A 44 -5.35 13.90 10.20
C GLU A 44 -5.91 15.32 10.41
N ASN A 45 -6.61 15.85 9.39
CA ASN A 45 -7.44 17.05 9.43
C ASN A 45 -6.75 18.37 9.83
N ASP A 46 -6.21 19.14 8.86
CA ASP A 46 -5.86 20.58 8.92
C ASP A 46 -5.10 21.13 10.14
N GLN A 47 -4.75 20.28 11.11
CA GLN A 47 -3.97 20.61 12.28
C GLN A 47 -2.52 20.39 11.90
N SER A 48 -1.76 21.48 11.96
CA SER A 48 -0.32 21.45 11.75
C SER A 48 0.30 20.45 12.72
N LEU A 49 1.06 19.49 12.17
CA LEU A 49 1.81 18.53 12.96
C LEU A 49 2.70 19.27 13.97
N THR A 50 2.71 18.80 15.21
CA THR A 50 3.64 19.33 16.21
C THR A 50 5.09 19.04 15.76
N PRO A 51 6.06 19.93 16.06
CA PRO A 51 7.47 19.69 15.73
C PRO A 51 7.99 18.36 16.28
N PHE A 52 7.45 17.89 17.40
CA PHE A 52 7.76 16.60 17.99
C PHE A 52 7.32 15.43 17.11
N GLN A 53 6.10 15.45 16.56
CA GLN A 53 5.60 14.41 15.65
C GLN A 53 6.43 14.36 14.36
N ILE A 54 6.81 15.52 13.82
CA ILE A 54 7.68 15.63 12.66
C ILE A 54 9.05 14.97 12.94
N GLY A 55 9.65 15.30 14.10
CA GLY A 55 10.91 14.70 14.54
C GLY A 55 10.82 13.20 14.78
N PHE A 56 9.72 12.72 15.37
CA PHE A 56 9.47 11.30 15.59
C PHE A 56 9.32 10.53 14.27
N ALA A 57 8.59 11.08 13.30
CA ALA A 57 8.46 10.51 11.96
C ALA A 57 9.82 10.40 11.26
N ALA A 58 10.65 11.45 11.30
CA ALA A 58 12.00 11.44 10.76
C ALA A 58 12.88 10.35 11.42
N PHE A 59 12.77 10.21 12.74
CA PHE A 59 13.49 9.19 13.49
C PHE A 59 13.08 7.76 13.09
N MET A 60 11.78 7.49 12.94
CA MET A 60 11.30 6.16 12.49
C MET A 60 11.79 5.80 11.09
N VAL A 61 11.71 6.73 10.13
CA VAL A 61 12.22 6.44 8.78
C VAL A 61 13.73 6.26 8.79
N PHE A 62 14.45 7.02 9.63
CA PHE A 62 15.89 6.85 9.80
C PHE A 62 16.27 5.48 10.39
N THR A 63 15.50 4.94 11.35
CA THR A 63 15.77 3.61 11.91
C THR A 63 15.51 2.51 10.89
N ILE A 64 14.46 2.63 10.06
CA ILE A 64 14.19 1.70 8.96
C ILE A 64 15.34 1.71 7.94
N GLN A 65 15.76 2.90 7.50
CA GLN A 65 16.85 3.04 6.53
C GLN A 65 18.17 2.50 7.08
N THR A 66 18.49 2.79 8.34
CA THR A 66 19.67 2.26 9.02
C THR A 66 19.61 0.73 9.10
N THR A 67 18.44 0.17 9.40
CA THR A 67 18.22 -1.28 9.44
C THR A 67 18.46 -1.91 8.06
N MET A 68 17.98 -1.30 6.98
CA MET A 68 18.24 -1.77 5.61
C MET A 68 19.75 -1.79 5.29
N VAL A 69 20.47 -0.71 5.61
CA VAL A 69 21.91 -0.64 5.34
C VAL A 69 22.69 -1.67 6.18
N VAL A 70 22.37 -1.80 7.48
CA VAL A 70 23.04 -2.72 8.39
C VAL A 70 22.79 -4.18 7.99
N THR A 71 21.54 -4.54 7.69
CA THR A 71 21.19 -5.91 7.27
C THR A 71 21.81 -6.28 5.93
N LEU A 72 21.92 -5.33 5.00
CA LEU A 72 22.65 -5.52 3.75
C LEU A 72 24.14 -5.81 3.99
N LEU A 73 24.78 -5.05 4.89
CA LEU A 73 26.18 -5.30 5.29
C LEU A 73 26.36 -6.68 5.93
N PHE A 74 25.45 -7.10 6.82
CA PHE A 74 25.47 -8.43 7.44
C PHE A 74 25.22 -9.55 6.42
N SER A 75 24.38 -9.33 5.42
CA SER A 75 24.13 -10.28 4.32
C SER A 75 25.41 -10.53 3.50
N ILE A 76 26.19 -9.48 3.25
CA ILE A 76 27.44 -9.55 2.49
C ILE A 76 28.57 -10.19 3.32
N GLN A 77 28.71 -9.81 4.60
CA GLN A 77 29.84 -10.23 5.46
C GLN A 77 29.58 -11.50 6.27
N GLY A 78 28.34 -11.97 6.36
CA GLY A 78 27.96 -13.09 7.21
C GLY A 78 28.73 -14.36 6.86
N TYR A 79 29.26 -15.05 7.88
CA TYR A 79 30.03 -16.29 7.68
C TYR A 79 29.13 -17.51 7.43
N ARG A 80 27.94 -17.54 8.05
CA ARG A 80 26.98 -18.65 7.94
C ARG A 80 25.86 -18.32 6.96
N ILE A 81 25.50 -19.27 6.11
CA ILE A 81 24.41 -19.14 5.13
C ILE A 81 23.10 -18.73 5.83
N LEU A 82 22.79 -19.35 6.97
CA LEU A 82 21.59 -19.05 7.75
C LEU A 82 21.51 -17.58 8.18
N THR A 83 22.62 -16.99 8.63
CA THR A 83 22.67 -15.57 9.03
C THR A 83 22.49 -14.63 7.83
N ARG A 84 22.92 -15.05 6.63
CA ARG A 84 22.70 -14.28 5.39
C ARG A 84 21.23 -14.32 4.98
N ILE A 85 20.61 -15.49 5.02
CA ILE A 85 19.18 -15.65 4.71
C ILE A 85 18.32 -14.85 5.68
N LEU A 86 18.63 -14.93 6.99
CA LEU A 86 17.90 -14.16 7.99
C LEU A 86 18.09 -12.64 7.80
N ALA A 87 19.31 -12.18 7.52
CA ALA A 87 19.57 -10.77 7.24
C ALA A 87 18.84 -10.28 5.98
N LEU A 88 18.79 -11.10 4.92
CA LEU A 88 18.03 -10.81 3.71
C LEU A 88 16.52 -10.74 4.00
N PHE A 89 16.00 -11.63 4.84
CA PHE A 89 14.59 -11.59 5.23
C PHE A 89 14.25 -10.30 5.98
N VAL A 90 15.06 -9.91 6.96
CA VAL A 90 14.87 -8.64 7.68
C VAL A 90 14.97 -7.44 6.73
N TYR A 91 15.90 -7.48 5.75
CA TYR A 91 15.99 -6.45 4.72
C TYR A 91 14.70 -6.33 3.90
N LEU A 92 14.13 -7.45 3.44
CA LEU A 92 12.90 -7.46 2.64
C LEU A 92 11.71 -6.91 3.44
N VAL A 93 11.61 -7.25 4.73
CA VAL A 93 10.58 -6.68 5.60
C VAL A 93 10.77 -5.16 5.76
N ALA A 94 12.00 -4.70 6.02
CA ALA A 94 12.30 -3.27 6.14
C ALA A 94 12.03 -2.50 4.83
N MET A 95 12.39 -3.10 3.69
CA MET A 95 12.07 -2.59 2.35
C MET A 95 10.56 -2.45 2.16
N LEU A 96 9.76 -3.43 2.57
CA LEU A 96 8.30 -3.36 2.44
C LEU A 96 7.71 -2.19 3.25
N PHE A 97 8.21 -1.93 4.46
CA PHE A 97 7.80 -0.74 5.24
C PHE A 97 8.27 0.57 4.58
N SER A 98 9.48 0.61 4.03
CA SER A 98 9.98 1.78 3.28
C SER A 98 9.10 2.08 2.07
N VAL A 99 8.80 1.07 1.25
CA VAL A 99 7.91 1.20 0.09
C VAL A 99 6.53 1.68 0.52
N PHE A 100 5.97 1.12 1.60
CA PHE A 100 4.68 1.54 2.14
C PHE A 100 4.65 3.02 2.54
N PHE A 101 5.68 3.51 3.20
CA PHE A 101 5.73 4.95 3.52
C PHE A 101 5.94 5.78 2.26
N SER A 102 6.84 5.39 1.35
CA SER A 102 7.07 6.10 0.09
C SER A 102 5.83 6.17 -0.80
N TYR A 103 4.93 5.17 -0.70
CA TYR A 103 3.66 5.14 -1.42
C TYR A 103 2.84 6.39 -1.16
N GLY A 104 2.75 6.86 0.09
CA GLY A 104 1.97 8.05 0.43
C GLY A 104 2.43 9.29 -0.34
N TRP A 105 3.75 9.48 -0.49
CA TRP A 105 4.32 10.58 -1.25
C TRP A 105 4.11 10.43 -2.76
N TRP A 106 4.42 9.25 -3.31
CA TRP A 106 4.23 9.01 -4.74
C TRP A 106 2.77 9.08 -5.14
N TYR A 107 1.87 8.61 -4.28
CA TYR A 107 0.44 8.71 -4.47
C TYR A 107 0.00 10.18 -4.53
N GLU A 108 0.46 11.04 -3.63
CA GLU A 108 0.21 12.49 -3.70
C GLU A 108 0.75 13.12 -5.00
N VAL A 109 2.00 12.82 -5.36
CA VAL A 109 2.68 13.37 -6.55
C VAL A 109 1.98 12.97 -7.85
N PHE A 110 1.56 11.71 -7.99
CA PHE A 110 0.88 11.24 -9.20
C PHE A 110 -0.62 11.58 -9.22
N ARG A 111 -1.24 11.84 -8.06
CA ARG A 111 -2.65 12.25 -7.95
C ARG A 111 -2.90 13.70 -8.38
N ALA A 112 -1.86 14.54 -8.42
CA ALA A 112 -2.01 15.99 -8.49
C ALA A 112 -2.69 16.57 -9.76
N GLU A 113 -2.76 15.90 -10.91
CA GLU A 113 -3.30 16.58 -12.12
C GLU A 113 -4.21 15.77 -13.06
N SER A 114 -3.91 14.51 -13.40
CA SER A 114 -4.58 13.85 -14.54
C SER A 114 -5.69 12.87 -14.17
N TYR A 115 -5.55 12.10 -13.09
CA TYR A 115 -6.48 11.00 -12.78
C TYR A 115 -7.68 11.42 -11.91
N ALA A 116 -7.47 12.38 -11.00
CA ALA A 116 -8.57 12.91 -10.20
C ALA A 116 -9.64 13.58 -11.08
N GLN A 117 -9.26 14.12 -12.25
CA GLN A 117 -10.19 14.64 -13.25
C GLN A 117 -10.99 13.53 -13.95
N GLU A 118 -10.44 12.33 -14.13
CA GLU A 118 -11.11 11.22 -14.82
C GLU A 118 -12.16 10.55 -13.93
N VAL A 119 -11.81 10.19 -12.70
CA VAL A 119 -12.78 9.67 -11.70
C VAL A 119 -13.89 10.68 -11.40
N TYR A 120 -13.53 11.96 -11.40
CA TYR A 120 -14.46 13.05 -11.20
C TYR A 120 -15.46 13.18 -12.36
N LYS A 121 -15.00 13.06 -13.61
CA LYS A 121 -15.88 13.03 -14.80
C LYS A 121 -16.84 11.85 -14.75
N ASP A 122 -16.37 10.66 -14.36
CA ASP A 122 -17.22 9.48 -14.24
C ASP A 122 -18.30 9.65 -13.15
N GLY A 123 -17.93 10.27 -12.03
CA GLY A 123 -18.86 10.62 -10.95
C GLY A 123 -19.94 11.60 -11.40
N ILE A 124 -19.55 12.71 -12.06
CA ILE A 124 -20.50 13.68 -12.64
C ILE A 124 -21.46 12.99 -13.62
N GLU A 125 -20.93 12.17 -14.52
CA GLU A 125 -21.74 11.54 -15.55
C GLU A 125 -22.69 10.49 -14.97
N SER A 126 -22.34 9.85 -13.85
CA SER A 126 -23.29 9.04 -13.08
C SER A 126 -24.45 9.89 -12.56
N ILE A 127 -24.16 11.04 -11.93
CA ILE A 127 -25.19 11.93 -11.36
C ILE A 127 -26.12 12.46 -12.47
N ARG A 128 -25.56 12.83 -13.62
CA ARG A 128 -26.35 13.27 -14.79
C ARG A 128 -27.26 12.17 -15.31
N ARG A 129 -26.78 10.93 -15.38
CA ARG A 129 -27.59 9.78 -15.80
C ARG A 129 -28.73 9.51 -14.82
N ASP A 130 -28.47 9.58 -13.52
CA ASP A 130 -29.49 9.38 -12.48
C ASP A 130 -30.56 10.50 -12.57
N ALA A 131 -30.15 11.75 -12.71
CA ALA A 131 -31.05 12.89 -12.89
C ALA A 131 -31.89 12.77 -14.18
N SER A 132 -31.27 12.37 -15.29
CA SER A 132 -31.98 12.14 -16.56
C SER A 132 -33.00 11.00 -16.45
N THR A 133 -32.64 9.92 -15.75
CA THR A 133 -33.54 8.79 -15.47
C THR A 133 -34.76 9.26 -14.68
N TYR A 134 -34.56 10.12 -13.67
CA TYR A 134 -35.66 10.73 -12.92
C TYR A 134 -36.56 11.59 -13.82
N ALA A 135 -35.99 12.42 -14.71
CA ALA A 135 -36.77 13.22 -15.66
C ALA A 135 -37.64 12.35 -16.59
N TYR A 136 -37.07 11.26 -17.13
CA TYR A 136 -37.82 10.34 -17.98
C TYR A 136 -38.94 9.62 -17.23
N ALA A 137 -38.69 9.18 -16.00
CA ALA A 137 -39.72 8.56 -15.16
C ALA A 137 -40.86 9.56 -14.86
N PHE A 138 -40.54 10.82 -14.58
CA PHE A 138 -41.55 11.85 -14.33
C PHE A 138 -42.34 12.23 -15.60
N ALA A 139 -41.68 12.27 -16.77
CA ALA A 139 -42.35 12.46 -18.05
C ALA A 139 -43.36 11.35 -18.35
N HIS A 140 -43.03 10.10 -17.97
CA HIS A 140 -43.96 8.97 -18.07
C HIS A 140 -45.19 9.14 -17.16
N VAL A 141 -45.00 9.60 -15.91
CA VAL A 141 -46.13 9.93 -15.00
C VAL A 141 -47.07 10.97 -15.65
N ARG A 142 -46.51 12.02 -16.26
CA ARG A 142 -47.31 13.02 -16.98
C ARG A 142 -48.09 12.40 -18.14
N GLU A 143 -47.46 11.56 -18.94
CA GLU A 143 -48.08 10.88 -20.09
C GLU A 143 -49.28 10.03 -19.63
N VAL A 144 -49.11 9.21 -18.60
CA VAL A 144 -50.19 8.38 -18.04
C VAL A 144 -51.32 9.26 -17.47
N SER A 145 -50.99 10.38 -16.83
CA SER A 145 -51.99 11.35 -16.34
C SER A 145 -52.77 12.01 -17.48
N ASP A 146 -52.13 12.34 -18.60
CA ASP A 146 -52.77 12.91 -19.78
C ASP A 146 -53.68 11.88 -20.47
N GLU A 147 -53.30 10.61 -20.50
CA GLU A 147 -54.17 9.53 -20.97
C GLU A 147 -55.44 9.38 -20.14
N LEU A 148 -55.33 9.43 -18.80
CA LEU A 148 -56.48 9.39 -17.89
C LEU A 148 -57.42 10.57 -18.16
N SER A 149 -56.86 11.78 -18.28
CA SER A 149 -57.60 13.00 -18.62
C SER A 149 -58.33 12.88 -19.96
N LYS A 150 -57.64 12.45 -21.03
CA LYS A 150 -58.23 12.25 -22.36
C LYS A 150 -59.37 11.23 -22.34
N TYR A 151 -59.18 10.10 -21.67
CA TYR A 151 -60.21 9.07 -21.55
C TYR A 151 -61.45 9.60 -20.82
N SER A 152 -61.25 10.26 -19.68
CA SER A 152 -62.34 10.84 -18.90
C SER A 152 -63.12 11.89 -19.69
N ARG A 153 -62.41 12.78 -20.41
CA ARG A 153 -63.04 13.78 -21.28
C ARG A 153 -63.86 13.13 -22.41
N ALA A 154 -63.35 12.06 -23.01
CA ALA A 154 -64.06 11.32 -24.04
C ALA A 154 -65.36 10.71 -23.50
N ARG A 155 -65.31 10.08 -22.31
CA ARG A 155 -66.50 9.52 -21.65
C ARG A 155 -67.50 10.59 -21.22
N ALA A 156 -67.04 11.73 -20.71
CA ALA A 156 -67.92 12.85 -20.40
C ALA A 156 -68.65 13.38 -21.64
N ARG A 157 -67.97 13.43 -22.78
CA ARG A 157 -68.59 13.81 -24.05
C ARG A 157 -69.61 12.78 -24.53
N GLU A 158 -69.29 11.49 -24.41
CA GLU A 158 -70.20 10.39 -24.77
C GLU A 158 -71.47 10.41 -23.91
N GLU A 159 -71.33 10.56 -22.58
CA GLU A 159 -72.46 10.68 -21.66
C GLU A 159 -73.35 11.90 -21.99
N ASN A 160 -72.73 13.03 -22.35
CA ASN A 160 -73.47 14.23 -22.72
C ASN A 160 -74.24 14.07 -24.04
N LEU A 161 -73.68 13.37 -25.03
CA LEU A 161 -74.28 13.22 -26.36
C LEU A 161 -75.27 12.05 -26.46
N TYR A 162 -74.98 10.93 -25.81
CA TYR A 162 -75.69 9.66 -25.98
C TYR A 162 -76.20 9.07 -24.67
N GLY A 163 -75.65 9.48 -23.52
CA GLY A 163 -75.92 8.84 -22.23
C GLY A 163 -75.33 7.42 -22.17
N GLY A 164 -75.70 6.67 -21.13
CA GLY A 164 -75.42 5.24 -21.06
C GLY A 164 -73.99 4.82 -20.65
N THR A 165 -73.10 5.74 -20.25
CA THR A 165 -71.68 5.39 -19.99
C THR A 165 -71.43 4.62 -18.69
N CYS A 166 -72.45 4.49 -17.83
CA CYS A 166 -72.36 3.78 -16.55
C CYS A 166 -73.57 2.87 -16.27
N ASP A 167 -74.76 3.26 -16.75
CA ASP A 167 -76.01 2.51 -16.64
C ASP A 167 -76.82 2.78 -17.91
N GLU A 168 -77.43 1.75 -18.50
CA GLU A 168 -78.21 1.81 -19.75
C GLU A 168 -79.39 2.80 -19.67
N LYS A 169 -79.79 3.19 -18.45
CA LYS A 169 -80.92 4.09 -18.18
C LYS A 169 -80.55 5.59 -18.15
N SER A 170 -79.28 5.95 -18.29
CA SER A 170 -78.87 7.35 -18.25
C SER A 170 -79.25 8.09 -19.55
N ALA A 171 -79.99 9.18 -19.43
CA ALA A 171 -80.42 9.99 -20.57
C ALA A 171 -79.33 10.98 -21.03
N PRO A 172 -79.24 11.28 -22.34
CA PRO A 172 -78.26 12.23 -22.86
C PRO A 172 -78.33 13.62 -22.21
N GLY A 173 -77.17 14.16 -21.82
CA GLY A 173 -76.97 15.59 -21.52
C GLY A 173 -77.68 16.14 -20.27
N ARG A 174 -78.39 15.31 -19.50
CA ARG A 174 -79.08 15.70 -18.26
C ARG A 174 -78.99 14.59 -17.22
N GLY A 175 -78.86 14.99 -15.96
CA GLY A 175 -78.88 14.06 -14.83
C GLY A 175 -77.53 13.97 -14.10
N ALA A 176 -77.57 13.29 -12.95
CA ALA A 176 -76.44 13.20 -12.04
C ALA A 176 -75.21 12.51 -12.65
N LEU A 177 -75.39 11.51 -13.50
CA LEU A 177 -74.29 10.84 -14.20
C LEU A 177 -73.53 11.77 -15.15
N ASN A 178 -74.23 12.58 -15.94
CA ASN A 178 -73.61 13.57 -16.82
C ASN A 178 -72.81 14.62 -16.02
N TYR A 179 -73.35 15.07 -14.88
CA TYR A 179 -72.63 16.01 -14.01
C TYR A 179 -71.39 15.38 -13.37
N LEU A 180 -71.49 14.13 -12.90
CA LEU A 180 -70.35 13.39 -12.37
C LEU A 180 -69.24 13.24 -13.42
N ARG A 181 -69.57 12.78 -14.63
CA ARG A 181 -68.58 12.61 -15.70
C ARG A 181 -67.92 13.93 -16.10
N ALA A 182 -68.68 15.01 -16.16
CA ALA A 182 -68.12 16.34 -16.41
C ALA A 182 -67.18 16.80 -15.27
N GLN A 183 -67.52 16.50 -14.01
CA GLN A 183 -66.67 16.78 -12.85
C GLN A 183 -65.38 15.95 -12.87
N GLU A 184 -65.47 14.64 -13.14
CA GLU A 184 -64.30 13.76 -13.28
C GLU A 184 -63.40 14.20 -14.44
N ALA A 185 -63.97 14.63 -15.57
CA ALA A 185 -63.19 15.16 -16.69
C ALA A 185 -62.42 16.43 -16.30
N SER A 186 -63.09 17.37 -15.64
CA SER A 186 -62.44 18.58 -15.11
C SER A 186 -61.37 18.27 -14.07
N LEU A 187 -61.66 17.34 -13.14
CA LEU A 187 -60.74 16.91 -12.10
C LEU A 187 -59.45 16.33 -12.70
N PHE A 188 -59.55 15.33 -13.57
CA PHE A 188 -58.38 14.69 -14.17
C PHE A 188 -57.65 15.61 -15.16
N GLU A 189 -58.33 16.55 -15.79
CA GLU A 189 -57.71 17.61 -16.58
C GLU A 189 -56.85 18.54 -15.72
N ASN A 190 -57.38 18.99 -14.58
CA ASN A 190 -56.61 19.80 -13.63
C ASN A 190 -55.41 19.03 -13.07
N MET A 191 -55.59 17.75 -12.73
CA MET A 191 -54.47 16.89 -12.29
C MET A 191 -53.39 16.74 -13.35
N ALA A 192 -53.76 16.55 -14.63
CA ALA A 192 -52.80 16.47 -15.72
C ALA A 192 -52.04 17.80 -15.89
N GLY A 193 -52.73 18.94 -15.72
CA GLY A 193 -52.11 20.26 -15.68
C GLY A 193 -51.13 20.42 -14.51
N ASP A 194 -51.52 20.01 -13.31
CA ASP A 194 -50.67 20.03 -12.11
C ASP A 194 -49.43 19.14 -12.29
N MET A 195 -49.59 17.95 -12.86
CA MET A 195 -48.49 17.04 -13.19
C MET A 195 -47.54 17.65 -14.22
N GLY A 196 -48.06 18.34 -15.24
CA GLY A 196 -47.24 19.08 -16.21
C GLY A 196 -46.45 20.22 -15.56
N ALA A 197 -47.06 20.95 -14.61
CA ALA A 197 -46.38 22.00 -13.87
C ALA A 197 -45.27 21.44 -12.96
N LEU A 198 -45.49 20.27 -12.33
CA LEU A 198 -44.48 19.59 -11.52
C LEU A 198 -43.32 19.08 -12.39
N GLU A 199 -43.60 18.51 -13.57
CA GLU A 199 -42.58 18.06 -14.51
C GLU A 199 -41.66 19.23 -14.93
N GLN A 200 -42.24 20.40 -15.22
CA GLN A 200 -41.48 21.59 -15.54
C GLN A 200 -40.55 22.00 -14.39
N GLN A 201 -41.04 21.97 -13.15
CA GLN A 201 -40.22 22.28 -11.98
C GLN A 201 -39.07 21.28 -11.80
N VAL A 202 -39.34 19.98 -11.96
CA VAL A 202 -38.32 18.92 -11.92
C VAL A 202 -37.24 19.17 -12.98
N ASN A 203 -37.64 19.47 -14.22
CA ASN A 203 -36.71 19.77 -15.31
C ASN A 203 -35.89 21.04 -15.04
N THR A 204 -36.48 22.08 -14.44
CA THR A 204 -35.73 23.27 -14.01
C THR A 204 -34.68 22.91 -12.95
N ARG A 205 -35.02 22.10 -11.95
CA ARG A 205 -34.06 21.66 -10.91
C ARG A 205 -32.94 20.78 -11.46
N ILE A 206 -33.24 19.92 -12.42
CA ILE A 206 -32.22 19.11 -13.11
C ILE A 206 -31.31 20.01 -13.97
N THR A 207 -31.86 21.05 -14.58
CA THR A 207 -31.06 22.05 -15.31
C THR A 207 -30.13 22.82 -14.36
N ASP A 208 -30.63 23.22 -13.19
CA ASP A 208 -29.82 23.85 -12.14
C ASP A 208 -28.70 22.92 -11.65
N LEU A 209 -29.01 21.64 -11.45
CA LEU A 209 -28.04 20.60 -11.09
C LEU A 209 -26.94 20.48 -12.15
N ASN A 210 -27.32 20.35 -13.43
CA ASN A 210 -26.37 20.27 -14.54
C ASN A 210 -25.49 21.52 -14.62
N ARG A 211 -26.08 22.70 -14.42
CA ARG A 211 -25.33 23.97 -14.39
C ARG A 211 -24.31 24.02 -13.24
N LEU A 212 -24.64 23.48 -12.07
CA LEU A 212 -23.68 23.38 -10.97
C LEU A 212 -22.56 22.39 -11.30
N LEU A 213 -22.91 21.24 -11.88
CA LEU A 213 -21.93 20.24 -12.31
C LEU A 213 -20.97 20.78 -13.39
N ASP A 214 -21.47 21.60 -14.32
CA ASP A 214 -20.66 22.23 -15.37
C ASP A 214 -19.69 23.28 -14.84
N ASN A 215 -20.05 23.97 -13.77
CA ASN A 215 -19.26 25.04 -13.14
C ASN A 215 -18.54 24.57 -11.86
N LEU A 216 -18.36 23.26 -11.67
CA LEU A 216 -17.67 22.78 -10.48
C LEU A 216 -16.17 23.07 -10.58
N ASP A 217 -15.73 24.07 -9.82
CA ASP A 217 -14.33 24.31 -9.53
C ASP A 217 -14.02 23.73 -8.14
N LEU A 218 -13.08 22.78 -8.11
CA LEU A 218 -12.62 22.06 -6.91
C LEU A 218 -11.18 22.44 -6.54
N SER A 219 -10.62 23.50 -7.15
CA SER A 219 -9.26 23.95 -6.88
C SER A 219 -9.07 24.54 -5.48
N GLU A 220 -10.14 24.99 -4.82
CA GLU A 220 -10.10 25.52 -3.46
C GLU A 220 -10.25 24.43 -2.38
N GLU A 221 -9.42 24.51 -1.34
CA GLU A 221 -9.48 23.65 -0.17
C GLU A 221 -10.83 23.79 0.57
N GLY A 222 -11.48 22.67 0.88
CA GLY A 222 -12.83 22.65 1.47
C GLY A 222 -13.98 23.00 0.51
N ALA A 223 -13.72 23.18 -0.79
CA ALA A 223 -14.76 23.36 -1.80
C ALA A 223 -15.61 22.10 -1.98
N VAL A 224 -15.01 20.90 -1.92
CA VAL A 224 -15.70 19.61 -2.14
C VAL A 224 -16.89 19.45 -1.20
N ALA A 225 -16.69 19.57 0.11
CA ALA A 225 -17.76 19.41 1.10
C ALA A 225 -18.85 20.49 1.05
N ARG A 226 -18.54 21.69 0.52
CA ARG A 226 -19.54 22.74 0.27
C ARG A 226 -20.35 22.41 -0.98
N ARG A 227 -19.68 22.07 -2.08
CA ARG A 227 -20.32 21.69 -3.35
C ARG A 227 -21.14 20.42 -3.24
N GLU A 228 -20.65 19.43 -2.50
CA GLU A 228 -21.39 18.20 -2.23
C GLU A 228 -22.70 18.50 -1.48
N ARG A 229 -22.69 19.43 -0.50
CA ARG A 229 -23.91 19.87 0.17
C ARG A 229 -24.87 20.60 -0.77
N GLU A 230 -24.37 21.47 -1.63
CA GLU A 230 -25.19 22.18 -2.63
C GLU A 230 -25.83 21.20 -3.63
N LEU A 231 -25.06 20.24 -4.15
CA LEU A 231 -25.57 19.21 -5.06
C LEU A 231 -26.59 18.31 -4.35
N ASN A 232 -26.30 17.87 -3.13
CA ASN A 232 -27.21 17.06 -2.33
C ASN A 232 -28.50 17.81 -1.98
N ASP A 233 -28.45 19.10 -1.71
CA ASP A 233 -29.66 19.90 -1.46
C ASP A 233 -30.59 19.89 -2.68
N ILE A 234 -30.05 20.07 -3.89
CA ILE A 234 -30.86 19.98 -5.12
C ILE A 234 -31.39 18.57 -5.34
N VAL A 235 -30.57 17.54 -5.13
CA VAL A 235 -30.96 16.14 -5.31
C VAL A 235 -32.06 15.74 -4.31
N VAL A 236 -31.99 16.21 -3.06
CA VAL A 236 -33.05 16.04 -2.07
C VAL A 236 -34.31 16.78 -2.49
N GLN A 237 -34.20 18.00 -3.01
CA GLN A 237 -35.36 18.74 -3.54
C GLN A 237 -36.02 18.01 -4.72
N ILE A 238 -35.24 17.40 -5.61
CA ILE A 238 -35.76 16.54 -6.69
C ILE A 238 -36.50 15.33 -6.09
N GLY A 239 -35.92 14.66 -5.09
CA GLY A 239 -36.56 13.52 -4.41
C GLY A 239 -37.87 13.88 -3.73
N ASN A 240 -37.93 15.05 -3.11
CA ASN A 240 -39.11 15.53 -2.40
C ASN A 240 -40.33 15.70 -3.30
N TYR A 241 -40.18 15.76 -4.63
CA TYR A 241 -41.35 15.77 -5.53
C TYR A 241 -42.14 14.47 -5.43
N LYS A 242 -41.49 13.30 -5.27
CA LYS A 242 -42.17 12.00 -5.10
C LYS A 242 -43.11 11.98 -3.90
N THR A 243 -42.70 12.61 -2.80
CA THR A 243 -43.44 12.65 -1.52
C THR A 243 -44.03 14.02 -1.21
N GLY A 244 -44.06 14.93 -2.18
CA GLY A 244 -44.50 16.30 -1.99
C GLY A 244 -45.99 16.41 -1.71
N SER A 245 -46.42 17.55 -1.16
CA SER A 245 -47.83 17.82 -0.89
C SER A 245 -48.70 17.75 -2.15
N GLY A 246 -48.16 18.18 -3.31
CA GLY A 246 -48.84 18.11 -4.60
C GLY A 246 -49.16 16.67 -5.03
N ILE A 247 -48.15 15.79 -5.03
CA ILE A 247 -48.35 14.36 -5.38
C ILE A 247 -49.21 13.66 -4.33
N THR A 248 -49.05 13.97 -3.04
CA THR A 248 -49.87 13.37 -1.97
C THR A 248 -51.35 13.73 -2.14
N ARG A 249 -51.65 14.99 -2.48
CA ARG A 249 -53.02 15.43 -2.79
C ARG A 249 -53.58 14.65 -3.97
N ILE A 250 -52.83 14.56 -5.07
CA ILE A 250 -53.26 13.86 -6.27
C ILE A 250 -53.47 12.36 -6.00
N ARG A 251 -52.58 11.71 -5.23
CA ARG A 251 -52.77 10.32 -4.78
C ARG A 251 -54.07 10.13 -4.00
N THR A 252 -54.36 11.06 -3.08
CA THR A 252 -55.58 11.00 -2.26
C THR A 252 -56.84 11.16 -3.11
N GLU A 253 -56.81 12.11 -4.05
CA GLU A 253 -57.93 12.34 -4.97
C GLU A 253 -58.11 11.16 -5.95
N LEU A 254 -57.03 10.59 -6.49
CA LEU A 254 -57.07 9.40 -7.34
C LEU A 254 -57.65 8.18 -6.60
N ASP A 255 -57.22 7.96 -5.35
CA ASP A 255 -57.70 6.84 -4.52
C ASP A 255 -59.19 6.98 -4.18
N ALA A 256 -59.72 8.20 -4.07
CA ALA A 256 -61.16 8.43 -3.89
C ALA A 256 -61.98 8.03 -5.13
N HIS A 257 -61.39 8.05 -6.31
CA HIS A 257 -62.04 7.76 -7.60
C HIS A 257 -61.73 6.36 -8.16
N LYS A 258 -61.13 5.47 -7.36
CA LYS A 258 -60.70 4.12 -7.77
C LYS A 258 -61.63 3.01 -7.28
N GLY A 259 -61.88 2.00 -8.13
CA GLY A 259 -62.46 0.72 -7.73
C GLY A 259 -63.85 0.83 -7.10
N ASP A 260 -64.09 0.15 -5.97
CA ASP A 260 -65.40 0.11 -5.31
C ASP A 260 -65.86 1.45 -4.74
N LYS A 261 -64.93 2.37 -4.45
CA LYS A 261 -65.26 3.73 -3.99
C LYS A 261 -66.05 4.51 -5.05
N ARG A 262 -65.92 4.12 -6.34
CA ARG A 262 -66.69 4.69 -7.44
C ARG A 262 -68.21 4.46 -7.34
N ARG A 263 -68.66 3.52 -6.50
CA ARG A 263 -70.09 3.27 -6.24
C ARG A 263 -70.75 4.35 -5.39
N PHE A 264 -69.94 5.17 -4.72
CA PHE A 264 -70.39 6.14 -3.73
C PHE A 264 -69.94 7.57 -4.07
N LEU A 265 -69.73 7.86 -5.36
CA LEU A 265 -69.29 9.20 -5.78
C LEU A 265 -70.44 10.19 -5.69
N GLU A 266 -70.14 11.41 -5.23
CA GLU A 266 -71.09 12.51 -5.18
C GLU A 266 -71.09 13.26 -6.51
N SER A 267 -72.25 13.32 -7.16
CA SER A 267 -72.53 14.21 -8.28
C SER A 267 -73.15 15.51 -7.77
N VAL A 268 -72.54 16.64 -8.10
CA VAL A 268 -73.11 17.97 -7.82
C VAL A 268 -73.83 18.54 -9.04
N ASN A 269 -75.09 18.96 -8.92
CA ASN A 269 -75.76 19.67 -10.00
C ASN A 269 -75.21 21.11 -10.13
N PRO A 270 -74.66 21.54 -11.28
CA PRO A 270 -74.04 22.86 -11.43
C PRO A 270 -75.06 24.02 -11.39
N LYS A 271 -76.37 23.76 -11.48
CA LYS A 271 -77.41 24.80 -11.47
C LYS A 271 -78.11 24.94 -10.12
N THR A 272 -78.24 23.85 -9.37
CA THR A 272 -79.01 23.80 -8.11
C THR A 272 -78.15 23.50 -6.89
N GLU A 273 -76.86 23.17 -7.09
CA GLU A 273 -75.90 22.74 -6.05
C GLU A 273 -76.34 21.49 -5.26
N GLU A 274 -77.38 20.81 -5.73
CA GLU A 274 -77.88 19.59 -5.11
C GLU A 274 -76.89 18.44 -5.32
N LYS A 275 -76.57 17.74 -4.22
CA LYS A 275 -75.68 16.58 -4.20
C LYS A 275 -76.47 15.30 -4.32
N THR A 276 -76.05 14.42 -5.21
CA THR A 276 -76.66 13.11 -5.43
C THR A 276 -75.58 12.05 -5.47
N VAL A 277 -75.73 10.98 -4.70
CA VAL A 277 -74.79 9.85 -4.76
C VAL A 277 -75.11 9.01 -5.98
N VAL A 278 -74.10 8.76 -6.81
CA VAL A 278 -74.21 8.05 -8.07
C VAL A 278 -73.25 6.89 -8.09
N SER A 279 -73.74 5.72 -8.49
CA SER A 279 -72.92 4.53 -8.68
C SER A 279 -72.51 4.43 -10.15
N CYS A 280 -71.23 4.66 -10.45
CA CYS A 280 -70.67 4.43 -11.79
C CYS A 280 -69.38 3.61 -11.71
N THR A 281 -69.49 2.31 -12.00
CA THR A 281 -68.34 1.41 -12.07
C THR A 281 -67.71 1.50 -13.45
N ASP A 282 -66.64 2.30 -13.58
CA ASP A 282 -65.82 2.39 -14.79
C ASP A 282 -64.48 1.70 -14.52
N THR A 283 -64.33 0.48 -15.04
CA THR A 283 -63.14 -0.35 -14.84
C THR A 283 -61.92 0.24 -15.54
N GLU A 284 -62.10 0.91 -16.68
CA GLU A 284 -61.00 1.54 -17.42
C GLU A 284 -60.45 2.77 -16.68
N ILE A 285 -61.31 3.60 -16.07
CA ILE A 285 -60.83 4.68 -15.19
C ILE A 285 -60.03 4.08 -14.03
N THR A 286 -60.53 3.00 -13.43
CA THR A 286 -59.82 2.32 -12.34
C THR A 286 -58.44 1.81 -12.79
N HIS A 287 -58.35 1.15 -13.95
CA HIS A 287 -57.09 0.68 -14.51
C HIS A 287 -56.11 1.82 -14.83
N LYS A 288 -56.60 2.94 -15.35
CA LYS A 288 -55.76 4.12 -15.65
C LYS A 288 -55.29 4.83 -14.38
N ILE A 289 -56.13 4.91 -13.35
CA ILE A 289 -55.73 5.39 -12.03
C ILE A 289 -54.65 4.46 -11.44
N ASP A 290 -54.81 3.15 -11.56
CA ASP A 290 -53.82 2.17 -11.08
C ASP A 290 -52.48 2.31 -11.78
N ALA A 291 -52.49 2.48 -13.10
CA ALA A 291 -51.28 2.74 -13.88
C ALA A 291 -50.60 4.04 -13.43
N LEU A 292 -51.37 5.11 -13.18
CA LEU A 292 -50.81 6.38 -12.70
C LEU A 292 -50.22 6.27 -11.30
N LEU A 293 -50.90 5.59 -10.37
CA LEU A 293 -50.39 5.34 -9.03
C LEU A 293 -49.11 4.48 -9.06
N ALA A 294 -49.08 3.44 -9.91
CA ALA A 294 -47.89 2.61 -10.11
C ALA A 294 -46.72 3.42 -10.68
N ALA A 295 -46.95 4.27 -11.68
CA ALA A 295 -45.92 5.15 -12.24
C ALA A 295 -45.39 6.15 -11.20
N LEU A 296 -46.25 6.67 -10.32
CA LEU A 296 -45.86 7.53 -9.19
C LEU A 296 -45.03 6.78 -8.12
N ASP A 297 -45.29 5.50 -7.92
CA ASP A 297 -44.53 4.66 -6.98
C ASP A 297 -43.17 4.25 -7.54
N ASP A 298 -43.09 4.03 -8.86
CA ASP A 298 -41.87 3.65 -9.61
C ASP A 298 -40.89 4.81 -9.83
N LEU A 299 -41.24 6.03 -9.42
CA LEU A 299 -40.31 7.16 -9.45
C LEU A 299 -39.01 6.79 -8.67
N PRO A 300 -37.82 6.89 -9.29
CA PRO A 300 -36.58 6.46 -8.66
C PRO A 300 -36.24 7.35 -7.47
N GLU A 301 -35.65 6.75 -6.43
CA GLU A 301 -35.11 7.52 -5.30
C GLU A 301 -33.79 8.18 -5.73
N PRO A 302 -33.64 9.51 -5.53
CA PRO A 302 -32.39 10.17 -5.87
C PRO A 302 -31.28 9.65 -4.96
N ARG A 303 -30.18 9.19 -5.57
CA ARG A 303 -28.99 8.77 -4.85
C ARG A 303 -28.25 10.01 -4.33
N ALA A 304 -27.82 9.96 -3.07
CA ALA A 304 -26.95 11.00 -2.52
C ALA A 304 -25.68 11.13 -3.36
N VAL A 305 -25.35 12.37 -3.70
CA VAL A 305 -24.13 12.74 -4.40
C VAL A 305 -22.99 12.65 -3.41
N THR A 306 -22.06 11.74 -3.66
CA THR A 306 -20.78 11.68 -2.95
C THR A 306 -19.68 12.12 -3.89
N LEU A 307 -19.09 13.28 -3.64
CA LEU A 307 -17.93 13.74 -4.41
C LEU A 307 -16.67 13.11 -3.83
N PHE A 308 -15.74 12.71 -4.69
CA PHE A 308 -14.45 12.21 -4.24
C PHE A 308 -13.61 13.36 -3.67
N ASP A 309 -13.36 13.33 -2.36
CA ASP A 309 -12.50 14.31 -1.71
C ASP A 309 -11.02 13.94 -1.91
N GLN A 310 -10.30 14.84 -2.59
CA GLN A 310 -8.88 14.70 -2.87
C GLN A 310 -8.01 14.83 -1.59
N ASN A 311 -8.51 15.47 -0.53
CA ASN A 311 -7.72 15.74 0.68
C ASN A 311 -8.00 14.74 1.83
N ASN A 312 -8.86 13.74 1.62
CA ASN A 312 -9.18 12.76 2.67
C ASN A 312 -8.12 11.64 2.79
N ASN A 313 -7.01 11.97 3.48
CA ASN A 313 -5.84 11.11 3.74
C ASN A 313 -6.17 9.74 4.36
N ARG A 314 -7.32 9.58 5.04
CA ARG A 314 -7.74 8.31 5.66
C ARG A 314 -8.13 7.23 4.65
N THR A 315 -8.72 7.63 3.53
CA THR A 315 -9.09 6.69 2.45
C THR A 315 -7.85 6.13 1.74
N VAL A 316 -6.81 6.96 1.61
CA VAL A 316 -5.50 6.57 1.07
C VAL A 316 -4.84 5.53 1.99
N LEU A 317 -4.91 5.75 3.30
CA LEU A 317 -4.41 4.82 4.33
C LEU A 317 -5.10 3.45 4.30
N GLN A 318 -6.44 3.44 4.28
CA GLN A 318 -7.21 2.19 4.23
C GLN A 318 -6.91 1.40 2.97
N ARG A 319 -6.87 2.07 1.81
CA ARG A 319 -6.56 1.45 0.53
C ARG A 319 -5.11 0.97 0.44
N ALA A 320 -4.15 1.74 0.95
CA ALA A 320 -2.74 1.33 1.02
C ALA A 320 -2.54 0.13 1.95
N TRP A 321 -3.26 0.07 3.08
CA TRP A 321 -3.22 -1.07 4.00
C TRP A 321 -3.87 -2.32 3.42
N GLU A 322 -4.99 -2.20 2.70
CA GLU A 322 -5.61 -3.33 2.00
C GLU A 322 -4.67 -3.93 0.95
N VAL A 323 -4.01 -3.08 0.16
CA VAL A 323 -3.01 -3.52 -0.82
C VAL A 323 -1.80 -4.16 -0.12
N LEU A 324 -1.26 -3.55 0.94
CA LEU A 324 -0.12 -4.09 1.69
C LEU A 324 -0.45 -5.43 2.36
N SER A 325 -1.59 -5.51 3.05
CA SER A 325 -2.01 -6.72 3.75
C SER A 325 -2.29 -7.86 2.79
N SER A 326 -2.83 -7.58 1.59
CA SER A 326 -2.99 -8.58 0.54
C SER A 326 -1.64 -9.16 0.09
N LEU A 327 -0.62 -8.30 -0.12
CA LEU A 327 0.74 -8.73 -0.49
C LEU A 327 1.45 -9.51 0.62
N LEU A 328 1.09 -9.26 1.88
CA LEU A 328 1.63 -9.98 3.05
C LEU A 328 0.92 -11.31 3.33
N THR A 329 -0.21 -11.61 2.68
CA THR A 329 -0.86 -12.92 2.82
C THR A 329 -0.05 -14.02 2.12
N LEU A 330 -0.08 -15.23 2.70
CA LEU A 330 0.62 -16.41 2.17
C LEU A 330 0.21 -16.74 0.72
N GLU A 331 -1.01 -16.35 0.34
CA GLU A 331 -1.60 -16.54 -0.98
C GLU A 331 -1.16 -15.42 -1.96
N GLY A 332 -1.03 -14.18 -1.48
CA GLY A 332 -0.45 -13.05 -2.23
C GLY A 332 1.05 -13.23 -2.55
N LEU A 333 1.81 -13.88 -1.67
CA LEU A 333 3.21 -14.25 -1.93
C LEU A 333 3.36 -15.36 -2.99
N ARG A 334 2.34 -16.20 -3.15
CA ARG A 334 2.36 -17.35 -4.08
C ARG A 334 1.85 -16.98 -5.47
N HIS A 335 0.86 -16.08 -5.54
CA HIS A 335 0.23 -15.62 -6.78
C HIS A 335 -0.04 -14.10 -6.75
N PRO A 336 1.00 -13.26 -6.84
CA PRO A 336 0.83 -11.80 -6.77
C PRO A 336 -0.07 -11.27 -7.89
N GLY A 337 0.00 -11.83 -9.09
CA GLY A 337 -0.80 -11.37 -10.24
C GLY A 337 -2.32 -11.64 -10.13
N GLU A 338 -2.74 -12.71 -9.47
CA GLU A 338 -4.17 -13.05 -9.33
C GLU A 338 -4.86 -12.27 -8.20
N GLN A 339 -4.16 -12.00 -7.10
CA GLN A 339 -4.74 -11.14 -6.04
C GLN A 339 -4.80 -9.67 -6.47
N LEU A 340 -3.76 -9.16 -7.15
CA LEU A 340 -3.79 -7.79 -7.67
C LEU A 340 -4.93 -7.57 -8.70
N SER A 341 -5.29 -8.58 -9.49
CA SER A 341 -6.42 -8.48 -10.43
C SER A 341 -7.79 -8.58 -9.73
N ARG A 342 -7.90 -9.36 -8.65
CA ARG A 342 -9.13 -9.42 -7.82
C ARG A 342 -9.42 -8.13 -7.05
N LEU A 343 -8.38 -7.39 -6.67
CA LEU A 343 -8.50 -6.11 -5.97
C LEU A 343 -8.93 -4.93 -6.88
N ARG A 344 -9.13 -5.15 -8.19
CA ARG A 344 -9.35 -4.07 -9.18
C ARG A 344 -8.37 -2.90 -8.94
N LEU A 345 -7.08 -3.21 -8.78
CA LEU A 345 -6.10 -2.13 -8.69
C LEU A 345 -6.16 -1.33 -9.99
N SER A 346 -6.59 -0.08 -9.86
CA SER A 346 -6.50 0.89 -10.93
C SER A 346 -5.03 1.19 -11.20
N SER A 347 -4.71 1.69 -12.40
CA SER A 347 -3.36 2.16 -12.76
C SER A 347 -2.81 3.19 -11.77
N THR A 348 -3.68 3.84 -10.97
CA THR A 348 -3.32 4.74 -9.88
C THR A 348 -2.55 4.12 -8.72
N ASP A 349 -2.82 2.86 -8.42
CA ASP A 349 -2.32 2.25 -7.17
C ASP A 349 -1.00 1.51 -7.43
N TYR A 350 -0.76 1.08 -8.68
CA TYR A 350 0.42 0.33 -9.07
C TYR A 350 1.66 1.20 -9.31
N ILE A 351 1.50 2.39 -9.91
CA ILE A 351 2.63 3.28 -10.25
C ILE A 351 3.41 3.73 -9.00
N PRO A 352 2.75 4.23 -7.93
CA PRO A 352 3.43 4.61 -6.69
C PRO A 352 4.18 3.46 -6.03
N LEU A 353 3.57 2.27 -6.03
CA LEU A 353 4.15 1.06 -5.44
C LEU A 353 5.41 0.62 -6.19
N VAL A 354 5.37 0.63 -7.53
CA VAL A 354 6.52 0.30 -8.38
C VAL A 354 7.64 1.32 -8.25
N ALA A 355 7.31 2.61 -8.20
CA ALA A 355 8.30 3.67 -8.08
C ALA A 355 9.10 3.55 -6.76
N GLY A 356 8.41 3.36 -5.63
CA GLY A 356 9.05 3.10 -4.34
C GLY A 356 9.85 1.79 -4.33
N GLY A 357 9.24 0.71 -4.85
CA GLY A 357 9.87 -0.62 -4.90
C GLY A 357 11.14 -0.66 -5.74
N LEU A 358 11.18 0.06 -6.88
CA LEU A 358 12.36 0.12 -7.74
C LEU A 358 13.55 0.79 -7.06
N ILE A 359 13.34 1.89 -6.34
CA ILE A 359 14.42 2.61 -5.65
C ILE A 359 15.10 1.68 -4.63
N ASP A 360 14.31 1.03 -3.78
CA ASP A 360 14.85 0.15 -2.75
C ASP A 360 15.46 -1.13 -3.36
N LEU A 361 14.89 -1.65 -4.46
CA LEU A 361 15.46 -2.76 -5.21
C LEU A 361 16.82 -2.39 -5.83
N PHE A 362 16.98 -1.18 -6.36
CA PHE A 362 18.27 -0.71 -6.87
C PHE A 362 19.32 -0.60 -5.76
N ILE A 363 18.94 -0.15 -4.56
CA ILE A 363 19.82 -0.14 -3.38
C ILE A 363 20.30 -1.57 -3.06
N LEU A 364 19.38 -2.54 -3.06
CA LEU A 364 19.70 -3.95 -2.83
C LEU A 364 20.68 -4.50 -3.87
N ILE A 365 20.38 -4.32 -5.16
CA ILE A 365 21.19 -4.85 -6.27
C ILE A 365 22.60 -4.24 -6.24
N LEU A 366 22.69 -2.91 -6.13
CA LEU A 366 23.98 -2.21 -6.08
C LEU A 366 24.79 -2.59 -4.84
N GLY A 367 24.10 -2.73 -3.69
CA GLY A 367 24.71 -3.19 -2.45
C GLY A 367 25.29 -4.59 -2.56
N PHE A 368 24.59 -5.53 -3.20
CA PHE A 368 25.09 -6.87 -3.46
C PHE A 368 26.26 -6.89 -4.44
N ILE A 369 26.20 -6.12 -5.53
CA ILE A 369 27.29 -6.05 -6.53
C ILE A 369 28.56 -5.50 -5.87
N ASP A 370 28.47 -4.38 -5.15
CA ASP A 370 29.60 -3.76 -4.46
C ASP A 370 30.14 -4.69 -3.36
N GLY A 371 29.26 -5.35 -2.62
CA GLY A 371 29.61 -6.33 -1.59
C GLY A 371 30.36 -7.55 -2.10
N LEU A 372 29.92 -8.11 -3.23
CA LEU A 372 30.60 -9.23 -3.90
C LEU A 372 31.97 -8.82 -4.43
N GLU A 373 32.10 -7.59 -4.97
CA GLU A 373 33.39 -7.07 -5.45
C GLU A 373 34.36 -6.75 -4.29
N TYR A 374 33.85 -6.20 -3.18
CA TYR A 374 34.62 -5.97 -1.96
C TYR A 374 35.11 -7.28 -1.33
N GLY A 375 34.25 -8.30 -1.29
CA GLY A 375 34.60 -9.65 -0.83
C GLY A 375 35.74 -10.27 -1.65
N ARG A 376 35.71 -10.13 -2.98
CA ARG A 376 36.77 -10.62 -3.88
C ARG A 376 38.09 -9.86 -3.70
N ARG A 377 38.07 -8.52 -3.57
CA ARG A 377 39.29 -7.71 -3.42
C ARG A 377 40.02 -7.90 -2.09
N TYR A 378 39.31 -8.21 -1.01
CA TYR A 378 39.93 -8.39 0.32
C TYR A 378 40.48 -9.80 0.55
N THR A 379 39.95 -10.85 -0.10
CA THR A 379 40.46 -12.22 0.08
C THR A 379 41.69 -12.57 -0.75
N GLY A 380 42.13 -11.73 -1.71
CA GLY A 380 43.10 -12.13 -2.74
C GLY A 380 44.37 -11.30 -2.88
N ARG A 381 44.76 -10.45 -1.92
CA ARG A 381 45.90 -9.50 -2.13
C ARG A 381 46.99 -9.46 -1.05
N ARG A 382 47.12 -10.47 -0.18
CA ARG A 382 48.19 -10.47 0.85
C ARG A 382 49.00 -11.76 1.01
N TYR A 383 48.51 -12.89 0.53
CA TYR A 383 49.38 -14.02 0.22
C TYR A 383 49.68 -13.93 -1.27
N SER A 384 50.95 -13.84 -1.64
CA SER A 384 51.31 -14.04 -3.03
C SER A 384 50.90 -15.47 -3.43
N GLU A 385 50.57 -15.71 -4.70
CA GLU A 385 50.26 -17.06 -5.17
C GLU A 385 51.42 -18.04 -4.90
N ALA A 386 52.65 -17.51 -4.82
CA ALA A 386 53.84 -18.24 -4.39
C ALA A 386 53.79 -18.58 -2.89
N ASP A 387 53.44 -17.64 -2.00
CA ASP A 387 53.33 -17.88 -0.54
C ASP A 387 52.29 -18.96 -0.23
N ALA A 388 51.17 -18.98 -0.97
CA ALA A 388 50.10 -19.96 -0.79
C ALA A 388 50.52 -21.36 -1.28
N ARG A 389 51.24 -21.45 -2.41
CA ARG A 389 51.82 -22.71 -2.90
C ARG A 389 52.93 -23.22 -1.98
N GLU A 390 53.75 -22.33 -1.42
CA GLU A 390 54.84 -22.68 -0.51
C GLU A 390 54.30 -23.17 0.84
N LEU A 391 53.26 -22.54 1.39
CA LEU A 391 52.55 -23.04 2.56
C LEU A 391 51.94 -24.44 2.30
N ALA A 392 51.37 -24.66 1.11
CA ALA A 392 50.82 -25.97 0.72
C ALA A 392 51.91 -27.05 0.54
N LEU A 393 53.09 -26.69 0.01
CA LEU A 393 54.25 -27.59 -0.08
C LEU A 393 54.80 -27.94 1.31
N PHE A 394 54.82 -26.98 2.23
CA PHE A 394 55.21 -27.19 3.63
C PHE A 394 54.25 -28.17 4.35
N GLN A 395 52.95 -28.09 4.04
CA GLN A 395 51.93 -29.01 4.55
C GLN A 395 52.12 -30.45 4.04
N HIS A 396 52.53 -30.64 2.78
CA HIS A 396 52.74 -31.98 2.21
C HIS A 396 54.03 -32.69 2.68
N GLN A 397 55.05 -31.96 3.15
CA GLN A 397 56.31 -32.56 3.62
C GLN A 397 56.26 -33.06 5.07
N GLY A 398 55.31 -32.60 5.89
CA GLY A 398 55.08 -33.08 7.25
C GLY A 398 54.09 -34.24 7.25
N GLY A 399 54.56 -35.47 7.00
CA GLY A 399 53.70 -36.65 6.95
C GLY A 399 52.85 -36.81 8.22
N GLY A 400 51.53 -36.63 8.08
CA GLY A 400 50.53 -36.93 9.11
C GLY A 400 49.45 -35.85 9.27
N SER A 401 48.27 -36.10 8.67
CA SER A 401 46.98 -35.42 8.84
C SER A 401 46.92 -33.89 8.63
N ASN A 402 45.92 -33.44 7.87
CA ASN A 402 45.68 -32.06 7.41
C ASN A 402 45.50 -30.98 8.49
N ASP A 403 45.83 -31.19 9.77
CA ASP A 403 45.38 -30.35 10.90
C ASP A 403 46.49 -29.51 11.57
N GLN A 404 47.52 -29.08 10.82
CA GLN A 404 48.64 -28.31 11.40
C GLN A 404 48.22 -26.94 11.99
N LEU A 405 47.10 -26.35 11.57
CA LEU A 405 46.56 -25.13 12.19
C LEU A 405 45.83 -25.40 13.51
N ARG A 406 45.31 -26.62 13.73
CA ARG A 406 44.87 -27.05 15.06
C ARG A 406 46.05 -27.15 16.02
N LEU A 407 47.27 -27.42 15.55
CA LEU A 407 48.46 -27.39 16.42
C LEU A 407 48.74 -26.00 16.98
N LEU A 408 48.31 -24.92 16.32
CA LEU A 408 48.48 -23.54 16.81
C LEU A 408 47.42 -23.13 17.83
N GLN A 409 46.25 -23.76 17.80
CA GLN A 409 45.09 -23.36 18.60
C GLN A 409 45.32 -23.45 20.13
N PRO A 410 45.98 -24.50 20.67
CA PRO A 410 46.31 -24.58 22.10
C PRO A 410 47.32 -23.53 22.56
N TYR A 411 48.18 -23.04 21.66
CA TYR A 411 49.23 -22.08 21.98
C TYR A 411 48.78 -20.62 21.77
N LEU A 412 47.51 -20.41 21.41
CA LEU A 412 46.91 -19.11 21.11
C LEU A 412 46.32 -18.46 22.36
N TYR A 413 46.89 -17.34 22.78
CA TYR A 413 46.33 -16.47 23.80
C TYR A 413 45.65 -15.25 23.16
N GLN A 414 44.34 -15.11 23.39
CA GLN A 414 43.56 -13.97 22.90
C GLN A 414 43.64 -12.80 23.88
N GLY A 415 44.36 -11.74 23.51
CA GLY A 415 44.31 -10.45 24.21
C GLY A 415 43.19 -9.54 23.70
N TRP A 416 43.03 -8.38 24.34
CA TRP A 416 41.97 -7.40 24.01
C TRP A 416 42.00 -6.90 22.55
N ARG A 417 43.19 -6.73 21.95
CA ARG A 417 43.34 -6.20 20.58
C ARG A 417 44.16 -7.07 19.63
N ASN A 418 44.89 -8.06 20.13
CA ASN A 418 45.79 -8.88 19.32
C ASN A 418 45.73 -10.34 19.78
N TYR A 419 46.11 -11.23 18.88
CA TYR A 419 46.35 -12.62 19.21
C TYR A 419 47.84 -12.79 19.50
N TYR A 420 48.16 -13.54 20.55
CA TYR A 420 49.52 -13.88 20.92
C TYR A 420 49.69 -15.39 20.79
N LEU A 421 50.74 -15.85 20.13
CA LEU A 421 51.15 -17.24 20.15
C LEU A 421 52.30 -17.37 21.16
N ILE A 422 52.15 -18.27 22.11
CA ILE A 422 53.15 -18.51 23.16
C ILE A 422 53.71 -19.91 22.91
N VAL A 423 54.97 -19.98 22.47
CA VAL A 423 55.59 -21.21 21.99
C VAL A 423 56.83 -21.50 22.84
N PRO A 424 57.11 -22.75 23.23
CA PRO A 424 58.33 -23.08 23.96
C PRO A 424 59.57 -22.75 23.12
N ALA A 425 60.61 -22.19 23.75
CA ALA A 425 61.86 -21.86 23.08
C ALA A 425 62.53 -23.12 22.52
N ALA A 426 63.36 -22.97 21.48
CA ALA A 426 63.98 -24.09 20.76
C ALA A 426 64.74 -25.10 21.64
N GLN A 427 65.26 -24.65 22.78
CA GLN A 427 65.99 -25.48 23.73
C GLN A 427 65.10 -26.37 24.61
N ALA A 428 63.80 -26.04 24.69
CA ALA A 428 62.83 -26.66 25.57
C ALA A 428 61.95 -27.72 24.86
N VAL A 429 62.11 -27.90 23.55
CA VAL A 429 61.22 -28.75 22.76
C VAL A 429 61.61 -30.23 22.85
N GLN A 430 60.64 -31.07 23.26
CA GLN A 430 60.84 -32.52 23.40
C GLN A 430 59.96 -33.31 22.43
N SER A 431 58.75 -32.84 22.14
CA SER A 431 57.81 -33.51 21.26
C SER A 431 58.07 -33.24 19.77
N ASP A 432 57.80 -34.21 18.90
CA ASP A 432 57.81 -34.01 17.45
C ASP A 432 56.77 -32.96 17.00
N THR A 433 55.64 -32.82 17.72
CA THR A 433 54.62 -31.80 17.45
C THR A 433 55.12 -30.39 17.75
N GLU A 434 55.88 -30.21 18.82
CA GLU A 434 56.50 -28.94 19.20
C GLU A 434 57.62 -28.55 18.23
N ARG A 435 58.35 -29.53 17.65
CA ARG A 435 59.33 -29.26 16.58
C ARG A 435 58.66 -28.79 15.29
N GLN A 436 57.51 -29.37 14.94
CA GLN A 436 56.71 -28.91 13.79
C GLN A 436 56.17 -27.50 14.02
N LEU A 437 55.69 -27.20 15.23
CA LEU A 437 55.23 -25.88 15.63
C LEU A 437 56.34 -24.82 15.48
N LEU A 438 57.55 -25.10 15.96
CA LEU A 438 58.69 -24.19 15.80
C LEU A 438 59.06 -23.93 14.34
N ARG A 439 59.02 -24.95 13.48
CA ARG A 439 59.26 -24.77 12.04
C ARG A 439 58.20 -23.90 11.39
N LEU A 440 56.93 -24.08 11.75
CA LEU A 440 55.84 -23.25 11.27
C LEU A 440 55.98 -21.79 11.73
N MET A 441 56.39 -21.57 12.98
CA MET A 441 56.64 -20.23 13.51
C MET A 441 57.82 -19.55 12.84
N ALA A 442 58.92 -20.27 12.61
CA ALA A 442 60.06 -19.76 11.85
C ALA A 442 59.67 -19.36 10.42
N TRP A 443 58.82 -20.15 9.76
CA TRP A 443 58.28 -19.80 8.44
C TRP A 443 57.40 -18.55 8.48
N LEU A 444 56.48 -18.45 9.46
CA LEU A 444 55.58 -17.31 9.63
C LEU A 444 56.33 -16.01 9.96
N GLU A 445 57.42 -16.11 10.72
CA GLU A 445 58.32 -15.00 11.04
C GLU A 445 59.13 -14.57 9.81
N ALA A 446 59.72 -15.51 9.07
CA ALA A 446 60.47 -15.24 7.83
C ALA A 446 59.61 -14.51 6.78
N HIS A 447 58.32 -14.82 6.71
CA HIS A 447 57.35 -14.18 5.80
C HIS A 447 56.69 -12.92 6.40
N GLN A 448 57.19 -12.42 7.53
CA GLN A 448 56.70 -11.22 8.25
C GLN A 448 55.20 -11.27 8.60
N LYS A 449 54.60 -12.45 8.67
CA LYS A 449 53.17 -12.63 9.02
C LYS A 449 52.95 -12.53 10.52
N VAL A 450 53.98 -12.86 11.28
CA VAL A 450 54.02 -12.80 12.73
C VAL A 450 55.24 -11.99 13.16
N ARG A 451 55.17 -11.32 14.31
CA ARG A 451 56.31 -10.56 14.86
C ARG A 451 56.66 -11.09 16.24
N SER A 452 57.94 -11.33 16.50
CA SER A 452 58.40 -11.57 17.86
C SER A 452 58.02 -10.40 18.76
N PHE A 453 57.38 -10.70 19.89
CA PHE A 453 56.93 -9.74 20.89
C PHE A 453 57.81 -9.80 22.13
N ALA A 454 58.14 -11.00 22.60
CA ALA A 454 59.08 -11.23 23.68
C ALA A 454 59.74 -12.59 23.48
N THR A 455 61.03 -12.70 23.76
CA THR A 455 61.79 -13.96 23.66
C THR A 455 62.32 -14.36 25.02
N GLY A 456 62.37 -15.65 25.30
CA GLY A 456 62.94 -16.15 26.55
C GLY A 456 62.14 -15.78 27.80
N VAL A 457 60.80 -15.76 27.71
CA VAL A 457 59.94 -15.42 28.85
C VAL A 457 59.86 -16.61 29.82
N PRO A 458 60.22 -16.46 31.10
CA PRO A 458 60.12 -17.55 32.07
C PRO A 458 58.65 -17.90 32.34
N PHE A 459 58.41 -19.15 32.69
CA PHE A 459 57.07 -19.70 32.93
C PHE A 459 56.22 -18.84 33.90
N GLU A 460 56.81 -18.32 34.99
CA GLU A 460 56.06 -17.55 36.01
C GLU A 460 55.50 -16.22 35.48
N ARG A 461 56.01 -15.73 34.34
CA ARG A 461 55.57 -14.46 33.71
C ARG A 461 54.50 -14.67 32.64
N LEU A 462 54.07 -15.90 32.37
CA LEU A 462 52.97 -16.18 31.45
C LEU A 462 51.60 -15.84 32.06
N PRO A 463 50.56 -15.59 31.25
CA PRO A 463 49.19 -15.48 31.76
C PRO A 463 48.75 -16.75 32.49
N ALA A 464 47.99 -16.62 33.59
CA ALA A 464 47.57 -17.76 34.43
C ALA A 464 46.89 -18.91 33.64
N VAL A 465 46.08 -18.56 32.63
CA VAL A 465 45.43 -19.54 31.73
C VAL A 465 46.45 -20.39 30.96
N MET A 466 47.57 -19.79 30.55
CA MET A 466 48.64 -20.50 29.84
C MET A 466 49.51 -21.29 30.81
N GLN A 467 49.75 -20.78 32.02
CA GLN A 467 50.43 -21.53 33.07
C GLN A 467 49.67 -22.82 33.39
N GLU A 468 48.35 -22.73 33.55
CA GLU A 468 47.48 -23.88 33.79
C GLU A 468 47.54 -24.89 32.63
N PHE A 469 47.42 -24.43 31.38
CA PHE A 469 47.54 -25.28 30.18
C PHE A 469 48.85 -26.09 30.14
N PHE A 470 50.00 -25.44 30.40
CA PHE A 470 51.29 -26.11 30.36
C PHE A 470 51.56 -27.02 31.57
N THR A 471 50.69 -26.99 32.59
CA THR A 471 50.78 -27.84 33.80
C THR A 471 49.80 -29.02 33.83
N MET A 472 48.80 -29.06 32.93
CA MET A 472 47.65 -29.98 33.00
C MET A 472 47.91 -31.46 32.59
N ASP A 473 49.10 -31.82 32.09
CA ASP A 473 49.43 -33.20 31.63
C ASP A 473 50.51 -33.90 32.49
N THR A 474 50.31 -35.18 32.85
CA THR A 474 50.81 -35.71 34.14
C THR A 474 52.13 -36.49 34.19
N GLU A 475 52.93 -36.61 33.13
CA GLU A 475 54.28 -37.25 33.25
C GLU A 475 55.43 -36.51 32.55
N LEU A 476 55.16 -35.74 31.48
CA LEU A 476 56.18 -34.95 30.75
C LEU A 476 56.35 -33.51 31.26
N ASN A 477 55.45 -33.04 32.14
CA ASN A 477 55.37 -31.61 32.49
C ASN A 477 56.19 -31.18 33.71
N GLN A 478 56.82 -32.11 34.45
CA GLN A 478 57.55 -31.77 35.68
C GLN A 478 58.73 -30.80 35.44
N TRP A 479 59.26 -30.76 34.21
CA TRP A 479 60.37 -29.88 33.83
C TRP A 479 59.95 -28.63 33.04
N ARG A 480 58.66 -28.49 32.70
CA ARG A 480 58.14 -27.34 31.93
C ARG A 480 58.15 -26.01 32.71
N GLN A 481 58.24 -26.07 34.03
CA GLN A 481 58.39 -24.90 34.89
C GLN A 481 59.74 -24.19 34.71
N LEU A 482 60.76 -24.91 34.21
CA LEU A 482 62.09 -24.36 33.90
C LEU A 482 62.18 -23.83 32.46
N TRP A 483 61.10 -23.95 31.67
CA TRP A 483 61.12 -23.59 30.26
C TRP A 483 60.99 -22.08 30.06
N HIS A 484 61.64 -21.63 29.00
CA HIS A 484 61.50 -20.28 28.50
C HIS A 484 60.61 -20.32 27.25
N PHE A 485 59.80 -19.28 27.07
CA PHE A 485 58.80 -19.19 26.01
C PHE A 485 59.03 -17.97 25.11
N ASP A 486 58.84 -18.16 23.82
CA ASP A 486 58.84 -17.10 22.83
C ASP A 486 57.39 -16.71 22.51
N ILE A 487 57.10 -15.43 22.69
CA ILE A 487 55.79 -14.82 22.48
C ILE A 487 55.80 -14.08 21.16
N TYR A 488 54.85 -14.43 20.33
CA TYR A 488 54.68 -13.92 18.99
C TYR A 488 53.35 -13.19 18.86
N ARG A 489 53.37 -11.98 18.31
CA ARG A 489 52.16 -11.19 18.10
C ARG A 489 51.64 -11.36 16.69
N ILE A 490 50.37 -11.77 16.58
CA ILE A 490 49.63 -11.83 15.32
C ILE A 490 48.58 -10.72 15.27
N ASN A 491 48.51 -10.06 14.12
CA ASN A 491 47.42 -9.12 13.84
C ASN A 491 46.10 -9.90 13.65
N PRO A 492 44.97 -9.47 14.25
CA PRO A 492 43.66 -10.09 14.05
C PRO A 492 43.20 -10.26 12.61
N LYS A 493 43.76 -9.47 11.68
CA LYS A 493 43.52 -9.61 10.25
C LYS A 493 44.31 -10.79 9.67
N THR A 494 45.60 -10.91 10.01
CA THR A 494 46.46 -12.02 9.56
C THR A 494 45.99 -13.36 10.11
N TRP A 495 45.54 -13.41 11.37
CA TRP A 495 44.97 -14.63 11.97
C TRP A 495 43.70 -15.09 11.25
N ARG A 496 42.76 -14.16 10.99
CA ARG A 496 41.55 -14.46 10.20
C ARG A 496 41.89 -14.96 8.80
N GLU A 497 42.91 -14.39 8.16
CA GLU A 497 43.35 -14.82 6.83
C GLU A 497 43.95 -16.23 6.84
N LEU A 498 44.77 -16.59 7.85
CA LEU A 498 45.31 -17.95 8.05
C LEU A 498 44.21 -19.01 8.22
N VAL A 499 43.19 -18.67 9.01
CA VAL A 499 42.02 -19.55 9.21
C VAL A 499 41.21 -19.71 7.93
N ILE A 500 41.03 -18.63 7.16
CA ILE A 500 40.30 -18.64 5.88
C ILE A 500 41.05 -19.42 4.78
N SER A 501 42.38 -19.30 4.71
CA SER A 501 43.17 -20.06 3.73
C SER A 501 43.11 -21.56 3.99
N HIS A 502 43.03 -21.95 5.26
CA HIS A 502 42.91 -23.36 5.66
C HIS A 502 41.52 -23.94 5.39
N ALA A 503 40.46 -23.18 5.68
CA ALA A 503 39.08 -23.61 5.43
C ALA A 503 38.70 -23.74 3.94
N ARG A 504 39.56 -23.31 3.01
CA ARG A 504 39.34 -23.38 1.56
C ARG A 504 40.08 -24.54 0.88
N GLN A 505 40.90 -25.31 1.60
CA GLN A 505 41.44 -26.56 1.05
C GLN A 505 40.31 -27.60 1.05
N PRO A 506 39.90 -28.13 -0.12
CA PRO A 506 39.00 -29.28 -0.15
C PRO A 506 39.73 -30.48 0.46
N ASP A 507 39.04 -31.25 1.29
CA ASP A 507 39.48 -32.56 1.75
C ASP A 507 39.80 -33.51 0.59
#